data_AF-A0A6A4MPV1-F1
#
_entry.id   AF-A0A6A4MPV1-F1
#
_cell.length_a   1.000
_cell.length_b   1.000
_cell.length_c   1.000
_cell.angle_alpha   90.00
_cell.angle_beta   90.00
_cell.angle_gamma   90.00
#
_symmetry.space_group_name_H-M   'P 1'
#
loop_
_entity.id
_entity.type
_entity.pdbx_description
1 polymer ?
#
loop_
_entity_poly.entity_id
_entity_poly.type
_entity_poly.pdbx_seq_one_letter_code
_entity_poly.pdbx_strand_id
1 'polypeptide(L)'
;MDVDSQPTMEETILVGDDLMTGPPSPVVPPEIASHVLQGVDLCDGILKNLFLCLQINDIEPFCQDELALYKQCSERRDKEIRKRLQDSEHKLGSSMPLDKAKERTAQLEAEVTTLERRLILASGAEGMEGFRQRWSLHGRLTDSKKRLEALKQGIDSR
;
A
#
# COMPACT_ATOMS: atom_id res chain seq x y z
N MET A 1 27.95 -17.38 -37.60
CA MET A 1 26.48 -17.38 -37.57
C MET A 1 26.11 -17.15 -36.13
N ASP A 2 26.19 -15.89 -35.70
CA ASP A 2 25.80 -15.47 -34.35
C ASP A 2 24.29 -15.25 -34.39
N VAL A 3 23.57 -16.25 -33.89
CA VAL A 3 22.12 -16.21 -33.73
C VAL A 3 21.85 -15.39 -32.47
N ASP A 4 21.37 -14.16 -32.67
CA ASP A 4 20.81 -13.29 -31.63
C ASP A 4 19.86 -14.12 -30.75
N SER A 5 20.35 -14.47 -29.56
CA SER A 5 19.54 -15.09 -28.52
C SER A 5 18.76 -13.97 -27.86
N GLN A 6 17.65 -13.56 -28.47
CA GLN A 6 16.65 -12.79 -27.75
C GLN A 6 16.23 -13.61 -26.51
N PRO A 7 16.26 -13.04 -25.30
CA PRO A 7 15.69 -13.73 -24.16
C PRO A 7 14.21 -13.92 -24.48
N THR A 8 13.79 -15.18 -24.64
CA THR A 8 12.38 -15.54 -24.59
C THR A 8 11.89 -15.07 -23.22
N MET A 9 11.18 -13.94 -23.18
CA MET A 9 10.42 -13.59 -21.99
C MET A 9 9.39 -14.70 -21.85
N GLU A 10 9.63 -15.64 -20.94
CA GLU A 10 8.57 -16.52 -20.49
C GLU A 10 7.44 -15.60 -20.02
N GLU A 11 6.28 -15.69 -20.68
CA GLU A 11 5.06 -15.01 -20.26
C GLU A 11 4.68 -15.61 -18.90
N THR A 12 5.25 -15.06 -17.83
CA THR A 12 4.92 -15.47 -16.47
C THR A 12 3.47 -15.13 -16.24
N ILE A 13 2.63 -16.15 -16.17
CA ILE A 13 1.21 -16.02 -15.83
C ILE A 13 1.13 -15.41 -14.43
N LEU A 14 0.55 -14.21 -14.33
CA LEU A 14 0.22 -13.55 -13.09
C LEU A 14 -0.96 -14.25 -12.42
N VAL A 15 -0.79 -14.61 -11.17
CA VAL A 15 -1.81 -15.17 -10.29
C VAL A 15 -2.24 -14.10 -9.29
N GLY A 16 -3.40 -14.23 -8.65
CA GLY A 16 -3.83 -13.31 -7.58
C GLY A 16 -2.78 -13.10 -6.47
N ASP A 17 -1.95 -14.10 -6.19
CA ASP A 17 -0.85 -13.99 -5.22
C ASP A 17 0.31 -13.10 -5.71
N ASP A 18 0.48 -12.92 -7.03
CA ASP A 18 1.48 -12.00 -7.61
C ASP A 18 1.11 -10.52 -7.44
N LEU A 19 -0.11 -10.24 -6.98
CA LEU A 19 -0.51 -8.91 -6.51
C LEU A 19 0.00 -8.64 -5.08
N MET A 20 0.46 -9.67 -4.36
CA MET A 20 1.02 -9.57 -3.01
C MET A 20 2.57 -9.49 -3.00
N THR A 21 3.21 -9.21 -4.14
CA THR A 21 4.67 -9.06 -4.22
C THR A 21 5.18 -7.72 -3.67
N GLY A 22 4.31 -6.72 -3.56
CA GLY A 22 4.60 -5.39 -3.01
C GLY A 22 4.00 -5.16 -1.62
N PRO A 23 4.22 -3.99 -1.00
CA PRO A 23 3.50 -3.64 0.23
C PRO A 23 2.00 -3.52 -0.04
N PRO A 24 1.13 -3.94 0.88
CA PRO A 24 -0.32 -3.81 0.74
C PRO A 24 -0.72 -2.34 0.59
N SER A 25 -1.88 -2.09 0.00
CA SER A 25 -2.37 -0.72 -0.20
C SER A 25 -2.44 0.05 1.13
N PRO A 26 -1.98 1.32 1.14
CA PRO A 26 -1.87 2.11 2.36
C PRO A 26 -3.26 2.39 2.93
N VAL A 27 -3.38 2.32 4.26
CA VAL A 27 -4.60 2.73 4.96
C VAL A 27 -4.63 4.25 5.06
N VAL A 28 -5.63 4.87 4.44
CA VAL A 28 -5.80 6.32 4.48
C VAL A 28 -6.65 6.71 5.69
N PRO A 29 -6.13 7.53 6.63
CA PRO A 29 -6.90 7.99 7.77
C PRO A 29 -8.07 8.88 7.33
N PRO A 30 -9.26 8.72 7.92
CA PRO A 30 -10.46 9.43 7.49
C PRO A 30 -10.32 10.96 7.61
N GLU A 31 -9.51 11.45 8.54
CA GLU A 31 -9.32 12.88 8.79
C GLU A 31 -8.63 13.61 7.64
N ILE A 32 -7.81 12.90 6.86
CA ILE A 32 -7.05 13.45 5.72
C ILE A 32 -7.43 12.81 4.39
N ALA A 33 -8.41 11.90 4.37
CA ALA A 33 -8.77 11.12 3.19
C ALA A 33 -9.21 11.97 2.01
N SER A 34 -10.02 13.01 2.25
CA SER A 34 -10.50 13.92 1.19
C SER A 34 -9.35 14.63 0.49
N HIS A 35 -8.31 15.02 1.23
CA HIS A 35 -7.13 15.69 0.66
C HIS A 35 -6.21 14.70 -0.07
N VAL A 36 -5.93 13.55 0.55
CA VAL A 36 -5.00 12.55 0.01
C VAL A 36 -5.52 11.92 -1.28
N LEU A 37 -6.82 11.59 -1.33
CA LEU A 37 -7.42 10.87 -2.45
C LEU A 37 -7.87 11.79 -3.60
N GLN A 38 -7.84 13.11 -3.43
CA GLN A 38 -8.34 14.04 -4.44
C GLN A 38 -7.59 13.89 -5.77
N GLY A 39 -8.30 13.53 -6.84
CA GLY A 39 -7.73 13.38 -8.19
C GLY A 39 -6.77 12.20 -8.35
N VAL A 40 -6.74 11.27 -7.39
CA VAL A 40 -6.03 10.00 -7.53
C VAL A 40 -6.89 9.04 -8.34
N ASP A 41 -6.32 8.40 -9.36
CA ASP A 41 -6.97 7.26 -10.03
C ASP A 41 -7.02 6.07 -9.06
N LEU A 42 -8.22 5.72 -8.60
CA LEU A 42 -8.44 4.62 -7.65
C LEU A 42 -8.41 3.24 -8.30
N CYS A 43 -8.24 3.17 -9.62
CA CYS A 43 -8.27 1.96 -10.44
C CYS A 43 -9.65 1.31 -10.52
N ASP A 44 -10.74 2.00 -10.17
CA ASP A 44 -12.09 1.43 -10.10
C ASP A 44 -12.57 0.86 -11.44
N GLY A 45 -12.28 1.54 -12.55
CA GLY A 45 -12.64 1.06 -13.89
C GLY A 45 -11.88 -0.21 -14.27
N ILE A 46 -10.57 -0.22 -14.02
CA ILE A 46 -9.70 -1.38 -14.31
C ILE A 46 -10.10 -2.56 -13.43
N LEU A 47 -10.37 -2.32 -12.15
CA LEU A 47 -10.82 -3.34 -11.20
C LEU A 47 -12.17 -3.94 -11.61
N LYS A 48 -13.13 -3.13 -12.06
CA LYS A 48 -14.41 -3.61 -12.59
C LYS A 48 -14.21 -4.51 -13.81
N ASN A 49 -13.32 -4.13 -14.73
CA ASN A 49 -13.02 -4.94 -15.91
C ASN A 49 -12.37 -6.28 -15.52
N LEU A 50 -11.44 -6.26 -14.57
CA LEU A 50 -10.83 -7.48 -14.03
C LEU A 50 -11.88 -8.41 -13.43
N PHE A 51 -12.77 -7.91 -12.58
CA PHE A 51 -13.86 -8.71 -12.02
C PHE A 51 -14.80 -9.27 -13.09
N LEU A 52 -15.13 -8.47 -14.10
CA LEU A 52 -15.95 -8.92 -15.21
C LEU A 52 -15.27 -10.05 -16.00
N CYS A 53 -13.97 -9.92 -16.28
CA CYS A 53 -13.22 -10.97 -16.96
C CYS A 53 -13.20 -12.27 -16.16
N LEU A 54 -12.91 -12.18 -14.85
CA LEU A 54 -12.90 -13.34 -13.95
C LEU A 54 -14.28 -14.01 -13.87
N GLN A 55 -15.36 -13.22 -13.88
CA GLN A 55 -16.73 -13.74 -13.87
C GLN A 55 -17.11 -14.47 -15.18
N ILE A 56 -16.55 -14.05 -16.32
CA ILE A 56 -16.86 -14.66 -17.62
C ILE A 56 -16.02 -15.92 -17.87
N ASN A 57 -14.74 -15.89 -17.49
CA ASN A 57 -13.77 -16.93 -17.87
C ASN A 57 -13.46 -17.95 -16.76
N ASP A 58 -13.92 -17.71 -15.53
CA ASP A 58 -13.78 -18.56 -14.32
C ASP A 58 -12.34 -18.95 -13.91
N ILE A 59 -11.31 -18.60 -14.69
CA ILE A 59 -9.90 -18.85 -14.38
C ILE A 59 -9.01 -17.64 -14.72
N GLU A 60 -8.06 -17.34 -13.84
CA GLU A 60 -7.13 -16.20 -13.93
C GLU A 60 -6.27 -16.15 -15.21
N PRO A 61 -5.83 -17.28 -15.82
CA PRO A 61 -4.99 -17.24 -17.03
C PRO A 61 -5.63 -16.57 -18.26
N PHE A 62 -6.95 -16.41 -18.31
CA PHE A 62 -7.61 -15.70 -19.41
C PHE A 62 -7.72 -14.19 -19.18
N CYS A 63 -7.41 -13.70 -17.98
CA CYS A 63 -7.58 -12.31 -17.58
C CYS A 63 -6.23 -11.61 -17.31
N GLN A 64 -5.17 -12.06 -17.98
CA GLN A 64 -3.80 -11.61 -17.74
C GLN A 64 -3.61 -10.13 -18.06
N ASP A 65 -4.29 -9.62 -19.09
CA ASP A 65 -4.25 -8.21 -19.46
C ASP A 65 -4.86 -7.33 -18.37
N GLU A 66 -6.06 -7.70 -17.88
CA GLU A 66 -6.73 -6.99 -16.80
C GLU A 66 -5.93 -7.07 -15.49
N LEU A 67 -5.32 -8.21 -15.19
CA LEU A 67 -4.45 -8.40 -14.02
C LEU A 67 -3.21 -7.50 -14.10
N ALA A 68 -2.53 -7.48 -15.25
CA ALA A 68 -1.35 -6.64 -15.47
C ALA A 68 -1.70 -5.15 -15.38
N LEU A 69 -2.80 -4.72 -16.00
CA LEU A 69 -3.29 -3.34 -15.92
C LEU A 69 -3.65 -2.95 -14.49
N TYR A 70 -4.32 -3.83 -13.74
CA TYR A 70 -4.68 -3.56 -12.36
C TYR A 70 -3.44 -3.48 -11.46
N LYS A 71 -2.47 -4.39 -11.63
CA LYS A 71 -1.20 -4.35 -10.90
C LYS A 71 -0.48 -3.02 -11.12
N GLN A 72 -0.30 -2.63 -12.38
CA GLN A 72 0.37 -1.37 -12.71
C GLN A 72 -0.37 -0.14 -12.13
N CYS A 73 -1.70 -0.13 -12.21
CA CYS A 73 -2.49 0.96 -11.67
C CYS A 73 -2.39 1.03 -10.15
N SER A 74 -2.57 -0.09 -9.45
CA SER A 74 -2.54 -0.15 -7.98
C SER A 74 -1.16 0.22 -7.43
N GLU A 75 -0.06 -0.21 -8.07
CA GLU A 75 1.29 0.21 -7.70
C GLU A 75 1.49 1.73 -7.81
N ARG A 76 1.03 2.32 -8.92
CA ARG A 76 1.10 3.77 -9.15
C ARG A 76 0.27 4.54 -8.13
N ARG A 77 -0.98 4.12 -7.93
CA ARG A 77 -1.93 4.68 -6.97
C ARG A 77 -1.35 4.65 -5.55
N ASP A 78 -0.87 3.50 -5.12
CA ASP A 78 -0.40 3.29 -3.76
C ASP A 78 0.91 4.07 -3.50
N LYS A 79 1.76 4.24 -4.52
CA LYS A 79 2.94 5.12 -4.43
C LYS A 79 2.54 6.59 -4.24
N GLU A 80 1.58 7.07 -5.02
CA GLU A 80 1.07 8.44 -4.92
C GLU A 80 0.41 8.70 -3.56
N ILE A 81 -0.44 7.78 -3.10
CA ILE A 81 -1.11 7.90 -1.80
C ILE A 81 -0.09 7.94 -0.66
N ARG A 82 0.92 7.05 -0.64
CA ARG A 82 1.95 7.06 0.41
C ARG A 82 2.74 8.37 0.45
N LYS A 83 3.06 8.93 -0.71
CA LYS A 83 3.74 10.23 -0.81
C LYS A 83 2.87 11.34 -0.21
N ARG A 84 1.59 11.42 -0.61
CA ARG A 84 0.65 12.42 -0.11
C ARG A 84 0.39 12.30 1.38
N LEU A 85 0.32 11.09 1.91
CA LEU A 85 0.22 10.85 3.35
C LEU A 85 1.42 11.45 4.09
N GLN A 86 2.65 11.15 3.64
CA GLN A 86 3.86 11.69 4.25
C GLN A 86 3.94 13.22 4.14
N ASP A 87 3.63 13.78 2.96
CA ASP A 87 3.61 15.23 2.74
C ASP A 87 2.57 15.92 3.65
N SER A 88 1.40 15.28 3.84
CA SER A 88 0.37 15.78 4.75
C SER A 88 0.83 15.75 6.20
N GLU A 89 1.45 14.67 6.66
CA GLU A 89 1.99 14.57 8.02
C GLU A 89 3.10 15.59 8.26
N HIS A 90 4.01 15.75 7.32
CA HIS A 90 5.05 16.77 7.40
C HIS A 90 4.45 18.18 7.51
N LYS A 91 3.48 18.53 6.66
CA LYS A 91 2.81 19.85 6.71
C LYS A 91 2.07 20.07 8.01
N LEU A 92 1.34 19.06 8.51
CA LEU A 92 0.72 19.11 9.85
C LEU A 92 1.79 19.30 10.93
N GLY A 93 2.90 18.59 10.80
CA GLY A 93 4.08 18.70 11.61
C GLY A 93 4.62 20.12 11.65
N SER A 94 4.65 20.87 10.55
CA SER A 94 5.18 22.25 10.53
C SER A 94 4.15 23.34 10.90
N SER A 95 2.85 23.10 10.71
CA SER A 95 1.82 24.15 10.80
C SER A 95 0.90 24.06 12.03
N MET A 96 0.74 22.88 12.62
CA MET A 96 -0.19 22.67 13.74
C MET A 96 0.36 23.26 15.04
N PRO A 97 -0.44 23.71 16.03
CA PRO A 97 0.10 24.04 17.36
C PRO A 97 0.90 22.89 18.00
N LEU A 98 1.99 23.21 18.72
CA LEU A 98 2.92 22.20 19.27
C LEU A 98 2.22 21.15 20.15
N ASP A 99 1.26 21.57 20.98
CA ASP A 99 0.54 20.64 21.87
C ASP A 99 -0.25 19.59 21.09
N LYS A 100 -0.94 20.02 20.02
CA LYS A 100 -1.69 19.12 19.14
C LYS A 100 -0.76 18.23 18.30
N ALA A 101 0.40 18.74 17.91
CA ALA A 101 1.39 17.96 17.19
C ALA A 101 2.01 16.86 18.07
N LYS A 102 2.24 17.15 19.36
CA LYS A 102 2.64 16.16 20.36
C LYS A 102 1.56 15.12 20.63
N GLU A 103 0.30 15.53 20.73
CA GLU A 103 -0.84 14.60 20.87
C GLU A 103 -0.91 13.64 19.68
N ARG A 104 -0.84 14.16 18.46
CA ARG A 104 -0.81 13.34 17.23
C ARG A 104 0.39 12.40 17.17
N THR A 105 1.56 12.87 17.62
CA THR A 105 2.77 12.03 17.72
C THR A 105 2.53 10.85 18.67
N ALA A 106 1.96 11.10 19.85
CA ALA A 106 1.63 10.04 20.80
C ALA A 106 0.59 9.05 20.25
N GLN A 107 -0.41 9.54 19.50
CA GLN A 107 -1.40 8.68 18.82
C GLN A 107 -0.73 7.74 17.80
N LEU A 108 0.15 8.27 16.94
CA LEU A 108 0.88 7.48 15.96
C LEU A 108 1.86 6.50 16.62
N GLU A 109 2.54 6.88 17.70
CA GLU A 109 3.41 5.99 18.48
C GLU A 109 2.64 4.83 19.12
N ALA A 110 1.44 5.11 19.67
CA ALA A 110 0.56 4.08 20.21
C ALA A 110 0.06 3.13 19.11
N GLU A 111 -0.26 3.65 17.91
CA GLU A 111 -0.64 2.84 16.76
C GLU A 111 0.51 1.92 16.32
N VAL A 112 1.73 2.47 16.17
CA VAL A 112 2.94 1.70 15.83
C VAL A 112 3.17 0.58 16.84
N THR A 113 3.14 0.91 18.13
CA THR A 113 3.31 -0.08 19.22
C THR A 113 2.25 -1.19 19.14
N THR A 114 1.00 -0.83 18.84
CA THR A 114 -0.09 -1.78 18.70
C THR A 114 0.12 -2.70 17.50
N LEU A 115 0.57 -2.15 16.36
CA LEU A 115 0.87 -2.91 15.15
C LEU A 115 2.05 -3.86 15.35
N GLU A 116 3.11 -3.43 16.05
CA GLU A 116 4.25 -4.29 16.40
C GLU A 116 3.82 -5.48 17.26
N ARG A 117 3.01 -5.24 18.29
CA ARG A 117 2.45 -6.32 19.13
C ARG A 117 1.61 -7.30 18.31
N ARG A 118 0.76 -6.81 17.41
CA ARG A 118 -0.06 -7.65 16.52
C ARG A 118 0.81 -8.47 15.56
N LEU A 119 1.88 -7.88 15.03
CA LEU A 119 2.80 -8.57 14.14
C LEU A 119 3.53 -9.71 14.86
N ILE A 120 3.94 -9.49 16.12
CA ILE A 120 4.53 -10.55 16.97
C ILE A 120 3.54 -11.69 17.16
N LEU A 121 2.28 -11.39 17.50
CA LEU A 121 1.25 -12.43 17.68
C LEU A 121 0.96 -13.20 16.38
N ALA A 122 0.98 -12.50 15.23
CA ALA A 122 0.77 -13.12 13.92
C ALA A 122 1.96 -13.97 13.45
N SER A 123 3.12 -13.90 14.11
CA SER A 123 4.31 -14.68 13.71
C SER A 123 4.11 -16.20 13.82
N GLY A 124 3.23 -16.65 14.74
CA GLY A 124 2.86 -18.04 14.92
C GLY A 124 1.72 -18.54 14.02
N ALA A 125 1.16 -17.69 13.16
CA ALA A 125 0.11 -18.10 12.22
C ALA A 125 0.74 -18.73 10.97
N GLU A 126 0.35 -19.96 10.68
CA GLU A 126 0.83 -20.74 9.53
C GLU A 126 -0.10 -20.64 8.31
N GLY A 127 0.39 -21.09 7.15
CA GLY A 127 -0.36 -21.12 5.91
C GLY A 127 -0.60 -19.75 5.26
N MET A 128 -1.44 -19.75 4.22
CA MET A 128 -1.73 -18.56 3.40
C MET A 128 -2.43 -17.45 4.18
N GLU A 129 -3.29 -17.81 5.13
CA GLU A 129 -3.97 -16.83 5.98
C GLU A 129 -2.98 -16.13 6.93
N GLY A 130 -2.06 -16.88 7.54
CA GLY A 130 -0.98 -16.32 8.35
C GLY A 130 -0.03 -15.44 7.54
N PHE A 131 0.27 -15.81 6.29
CA PHE A 131 1.02 -14.95 5.37
C PHE A 131 0.28 -13.63 5.11
N ARG A 132 -0.99 -13.67 4.69
CA ARG A 132 -1.80 -12.48 4.38
C ARG A 132 -1.92 -11.55 5.59
N GLN A 133 -2.12 -12.11 6.78
CA GLN A 133 -2.18 -11.34 8.01
C GLN A 133 -0.86 -10.61 8.30
N ARG A 134 0.28 -11.32 8.22
CA ARG A 134 1.61 -10.73 8.44
C ARG A 134 1.95 -9.67 7.38
N TRP A 135 1.64 -9.95 6.12
CA TRP A 135 1.83 -9.03 5.00
C TRP A 135 1.05 -7.73 5.21
N SER A 136 -0.24 -7.84 5.56
CA SER A 136 -1.09 -6.68 5.88
C SER A 136 -0.53 -5.88 7.07
N LEU A 137 -0.19 -6.55 8.17
CA LEU A 137 0.35 -5.90 9.37
C LEU A 137 1.69 -5.21 9.12
N HIS A 138 2.58 -5.85 8.37
CA HIS A 138 3.90 -5.30 8.03
C HIS A 138 3.78 -4.02 7.19
N GLY A 139 2.89 -4.02 6.19
CA GLY A 139 2.63 -2.83 5.38
C GLY A 139 2.09 -1.67 6.21
N ARG A 140 1.07 -1.93 7.04
CA ARG A 140 0.51 -0.91 7.94
C ARG A 140 1.56 -0.36 8.91
N LEU A 141 2.37 -1.23 9.51
CA LEU A 141 3.44 -0.83 10.41
C LEU A 141 4.45 0.09 9.71
N THR A 142 4.84 -0.27 8.48
CA THR A 142 5.78 0.50 7.67
C THR A 142 5.21 1.88 7.33
N ASP A 143 3.95 1.94 6.91
CA ASP A 143 3.28 3.20 6.56
C ASP A 143 3.11 4.10 7.80
N SER A 144 2.68 3.55 8.94
CA SER A 144 2.52 4.32 10.19
C SER A 144 3.86 4.83 10.74
N LYS A 145 4.95 4.06 10.61
CA LYS A 145 6.31 4.53 10.95
C LYS A 145 6.76 5.69 10.07
N LYS A 146 6.57 5.60 8.75
CA LYS A 146 6.93 6.69 7.82
C LYS A 146 6.09 7.96 8.07
N ARG A 147 4.81 7.81 8.39
CA ARG A 147 3.94 8.92 8.78
C ARG A 147 4.42 9.60 10.06
N LEU A 148 4.78 8.82 11.07
CA LEU A 148 5.36 9.33 12.32
C LEU A 148 6.68 10.07 12.08
N GLU A 149 7.55 9.52 11.26
CA GLU A 149 8.82 10.16 10.88
C GLU A 149 8.59 11.50 10.17
N ALA A 150 7.72 11.53 9.16
CA ALA A 150 7.36 12.75 8.44
C ALA A 150 6.77 13.82 9.38
N LEU A 151 5.91 13.42 10.32
CA LEU A 151 5.36 14.33 11.32
C LEU A 151 6.46 14.94 12.21
N LYS A 152 7.39 14.11 12.71
CA LYS A 152 8.52 14.57 13.53
C LYS A 152 9.44 15.52 12.76
N GLN A 153 9.81 15.18 11.53
CA GLN A 153 10.56 16.08 10.64
C GLN A 153 9.84 17.42 10.42
N GLY A 154 8.51 17.38 10.26
CA GLY A 154 7.69 18.59 10.16
C GLY A 154 7.75 19.44 11.44
N ILE A 155 7.74 18.82 12.62
CA ILE A 155 7.85 19.51 13.91
C ILE A 155 9.22 20.15 14.08
N ASP A 156 10.28 19.45 13.69
CA ASP A 156 11.67 19.92 13.82
C ASP A 156 12.01 21.03 12.82
N SER A 157 11.28 21.11 11.70
CA SER A 157 11.47 22.13 10.63
C SER A 157 10.67 23.42 10.82
N ARG A 158 10.07 23.62 11.99
CA ARG A 158 9.27 24.81 12.35
C ARG A 158 10.09 26.08 12.57
#